data_AF-A0A4S2BAQ5-F1
#
_entry.id   AF-A0A4S2BAQ5-F1
#
_cell.length_a   1.000
_cell.length_b   1.000
_cell.length_c   1.000
_cell.angle_alpha   90.00
_cell.angle_beta   90.00
_cell.angle_gamma   90.00
#
_symmetry.space_group_name_H-M   'P 1'
#
loop_
_entity.id
_entity.type
_entity.pdbx_description
1 polymer ?
#
loop_
_entity_poly.entity_id
_entity_poly.type
_entity_poly.pdbx_seq_one_letter_code
_entity_poly.pdbx_strand_id
1 'polypeptide(L)'
;MRISQENFLTAFNNKKLICGALKYAHVYPSSSNYEDYFQESVLVYAHLLEIYKDKERSEIDKLAFNKIVWKITDELRKLMRNKEHSVDFDDAMEVAEKVSWDNLVWLEFEVEKMTELEKTIFFEHLIGRRTITALATECSVTRKHLQTIKRKLLTRLARAMK
;
A
#
# COMPACT_ATOMS: atom_id res chain seq x y z
N MET A 1 25.95 -7.64 11.70
CA MET A 1 26.26 -6.62 12.73
C MET A 1 26.96 -7.33 13.89
N ARG A 2 28.16 -6.90 14.29
CA ARG A 2 28.82 -7.37 15.52
C ARG A 2 28.77 -6.23 16.54
N ILE A 3 28.32 -6.51 17.74
CA ILE A 3 28.18 -5.54 18.85
C ILE A 3 28.75 -6.20 20.09
N SER A 4 29.62 -5.49 20.83
CA SER A 4 30.09 -5.98 22.12
C SER A 4 28.97 -5.94 23.18
N GLN A 5 29.02 -6.86 24.15
CA GLN A 5 28.05 -6.87 25.25
C GLN A 5 28.05 -5.55 26.02
N GLU A 6 29.22 -4.95 26.20
CA GLU A 6 29.39 -3.66 26.85
C GLU A 6 28.66 -2.53 26.11
N ASN A 7 28.82 -2.43 24.79
CA ASN A 7 28.17 -1.41 23.97
C ASN A 7 26.65 -1.62 23.91
N PHE A 8 26.21 -2.87 23.89
CA PHE A 8 24.79 -3.21 23.98
C PHE A 8 24.17 -2.73 25.30
N LEU A 9 24.77 -3.09 26.44
CA LEU A 9 24.30 -2.66 27.76
C LEU A 9 24.32 -1.14 27.91
N THR A 10 25.38 -0.53 27.41
CA THR A 10 25.55 0.93 27.42
C THR A 10 24.45 1.63 26.61
N ALA A 11 24.08 1.10 25.44
CA ALA A 11 22.96 1.62 24.67
C ALA A 11 21.62 1.39 25.39
N PHE A 12 21.38 0.18 25.89
CA PHE A 12 20.15 -0.21 26.58
C PHE A 12 19.88 0.65 27.83
N ASN A 13 20.94 0.99 28.58
CA ASN A 13 20.84 1.81 29.78
C ASN A 13 20.57 3.29 29.48
N ASN A 14 20.92 3.79 28.29
CA ASN A 14 20.61 5.17 27.90
C ASN A 14 19.18 5.30 27.35
N LYS A 15 18.20 4.93 28.18
CA LYS A 15 16.77 4.99 27.85
C LYS A 15 16.33 6.41 27.49
N LYS A 16 16.92 7.43 28.10
CA LYS A 16 16.57 8.83 27.84
C LYS A 16 16.78 9.20 26.37
N LEU A 17 17.91 8.82 25.79
CA LEU A 17 18.22 9.10 24.38
C LEU A 17 17.27 8.34 23.47
N ILE A 18 17.08 7.05 23.70
CA ILE A 18 16.23 6.18 22.88
C ILE A 18 14.77 6.64 22.94
N CYS A 19 14.20 6.78 24.14
CA CYS A 19 12.83 7.24 24.31
C CYS A 19 12.63 8.66 23.77
N GLY A 20 13.64 9.53 23.88
CA GLY A 20 13.63 10.86 23.28
C GLY A 20 13.53 10.80 21.76
N ALA A 21 14.33 9.94 21.12
CA ALA A 21 14.32 9.76 19.67
C ALA A 21 13.00 9.14 19.18
N LEU A 22 12.48 8.12 19.87
CA LEU A 22 11.18 7.51 19.56
C LEU A 22 10.04 8.51 19.67
N LYS A 23 10.01 9.29 20.78
CA LYS A 23 9.02 10.34 20.98
C LYS A 23 9.08 11.40 19.87
N TYR A 24 10.28 11.76 19.43
CA TYR A 24 10.47 12.68 18.31
C TYR A 24 9.95 12.11 16.98
N ALA A 25 10.08 10.80 16.78
CA ALA A 25 9.51 10.07 15.64
C ALA A 25 8.00 9.74 15.82
N HIS A 26 7.32 10.34 16.80
CA HIS A 26 5.91 10.11 17.14
C HIS A 26 5.56 8.67 17.53
N VAL A 27 6.52 7.90 18.03
CA VAL A 27 6.32 6.57 18.60
C VAL A 27 6.23 6.71 20.12
N TYR A 28 5.06 6.39 20.68
CA TYR A 28 4.77 6.49 22.11
C TYR A 28 4.64 5.09 22.73
N PRO A 29 4.80 4.94 24.06
CA PRO A 29 4.64 3.65 24.73
C PRO A 29 3.27 2.97 24.50
N SER A 30 2.25 3.73 24.13
CA SER A 30 0.93 3.20 23.77
C SER A 30 0.86 2.59 22.37
N SER A 31 1.87 2.77 21.52
CA SER A 31 1.94 2.17 20.20
C SER A 31 2.13 0.65 20.33
N SER A 32 1.39 -0.14 19.55
CA SER A 32 1.45 -1.62 19.60
C SER A 32 2.86 -2.18 19.40
N ASN A 33 3.67 -1.49 18.58
CA ASN A 33 5.01 -1.94 18.20
C ASN A 33 6.11 -1.16 18.94
N TYR A 34 5.79 -0.53 20.08
CA TYR A 34 6.74 0.31 20.81
C TYR A 34 8.00 -0.46 21.21
N GLU A 35 7.85 -1.65 21.77
CA GLU A 35 8.98 -2.47 22.24
C GLU A 35 9.91 -2.88 21.09
N ASP A 36 9.35 -3.18 19.92
CA ASP A 36 10.15 -3.50 18.74
C ASP A 36 10.98 -2.30 18.28
N TYR A 37 10.37 -1.12 18.22
CA TYR A 37 11.08 0.12 17.89
C TYR A 37 12.13 0.49 18.93
N PHE A 38 11.86 0.22 20.21
CA PHE A 38 12.83 0.40 21.28
C PHE A 38 14.05 -0.51 21.09
N GLN A 39 13.83 -1.81 20.87
CA GLN A 39 14.91 -2.77 20.64
C GLN A 39 15.73 -2.42 19.39
N GLU A 40 15.07 -2.08 18.29
CA GLU A 40 15.72 -1.67 17.05
C GLU A 40 16.62 -0.43 17.28
N SER A 41 16.15 0.51 18.10
CA SER A 41 16.89 1.72 18.46
C SER A 41 18.11 1.43 19.32
N VAL A 42 18.00 0.49 20.28
CA VAL A 42 19.13 0.00 21.07
C VAL A 42 20.20 -0.57 20.15
N LEU A 43 19.81 -1.41 19.18
CA LEU A 43 20.72 -2.04 18.23
C LEU A 43 21.45 -1.02 17.36
N VAL A 44 20.74 -0.02 16.83
CA VAL A 44 21.35 1.08 16.05
C VAL A 44 22.38 1.83 16.88
N TYR A 45 22.03 2.18 18.11
CA TYR A 45 22.93 2.95 18.96
C TYR A 45 24.16 2.14 19.38
N ALA A 46 23.97 0.90 19.83
CA ALA A 46 25.06 0.01 20.20
C ALA A 46 26.02 -0.25 19.03
N HIS A 47 25.50 -0.33 17.82
CA HIS A 47 26.34 -0.45 16.62
C HIS A 47 27.18 0.80 16.34
N LEU A 48 26.61 2.00 16.55
CA LEU A 48 27.36 3.25 16.39
C LEU A 48 28.48 3.38 17.43
N LEU A 49 28.25 2.92 18.65
CA LEU A 49 29.28 2.83 19.68
C LEU A 49 30.42 1.88 19.27
N GLU A 50 30.09 0.79 18.57
CA GLU A 50 31.08 -0.16 18.08
C GLU A 50 31.90 0.40 16.90
N ILE A 51 31.29 1.15 15.99
CA ILE A 51 31.98 1.71 14.81
C ILE A 51 32.83 2.92 15.19
N TYR A 52 32.35 3.77 16.08
CA TYR A 52 32.97 5.07 16.39
C TYR A 52 33.62 5.09 17.77
N LYS A 53 34.36 4.05 18.14
CA LYS A 53 34.99 3.92 19.47
C LYS A 53 35.95 5.06 19.82
N ASP A 54 36.61 5.62 18.80
CA ASP A 54 37.61 6.68 18.97
C ASP A 54 37.00 8.09 19.03
N LYS A 55 35.68 8.21 18.88
CA LYS A 55 34.98 9.50 18.92
C LYS A 55 34.47 9.84 20.30
N GLU A 56 34.29 11.14 20.53
CA GLU A 56 33.68 11.61 21.76
C GLU A 56 32.23 11.10 21.87
N ARG A 57 31.87 10.65 23.08
CA ARG A 57 30.55 10.07 23.33
C ARG A 57 29.39 11.01 22.95
N SER A 58 29.54 12.31 23.20
CA SER A 58 28.50 13.30 22.91
C SER A 58 28.19 13.41 21.41
N GLU A 59 29.19 13.22 20.54
CA GLU A 59 29.00 13.19 19.09
C GLU A 59 28.26 11.93 18.65
N ILE A 60 28.61 10.78 19.23
CA ILE A 60 27.96 9.51 18.91
C ILE A 60 26.50 9.54 19.35
N ASP A 61 26.20 10.14 20.50
CA ASP A 61 24.84 10.30 21.03
C ASP A 61 23.97 11.16 20.09
N LYS A 62 24.50 12.30 19.61
CA LYS A 62 23.81 13.14 18.62
C LYS A 62 23.57 12.39 17.31
N LEU A 63 24.57 11.65 16.84
CA LEU A 63 24.46 10.84 15.63
C LEU A 63 23.41 9.73 15.81
N ALA A 64 23.43 9.04 16.96
CA ALA A 64 22.51 7.97 17.28
C ALA A 64 21.07 8.46 17.33
N PHE A 65 20.82 9.60 17.98
CA PHE A 65 19.50 10.22 18.00
C PHE A 65 18.95 10.43 16.58
N ASN A 66 19.74 11.06 15.70
CA ASN A 66 19.32 11.32 14.33
C ASN A 66 19.11 10.03 13.53
N LYS A 67 20.01 9.05 13.67
CA LYS A 67 19.92 7.76 12.98
C LYS A 67 18.70 6.95 13.41
N ILE A 68 18.38 6.95 14.70
CA ILE A 68 17.17 6.32 15.23
C ILE A 68 15.94 7.00 14.63
N VAL A 69 15.83 8.33 14.72
CA VAL A 69 14.69 9.08 14.18
C VAL A 69 14.47 8.75 12.70
N TRP A 70 15.53 8.80 11.88
CA TRP A 70 15.42 8.50 10.45
C TRP A 70 14.97 7.08 10.17
N LYS A 71 15.53 6.10 10.88
CA LYS A 71 15.19 4.70 10.69
C LYS A 71 13.72 4.44 11.03
N ILE A 72 13.28 4.90 12.21
CA ILE A 72 11.90 4.71 12.67
C ILE A 72 10.92 5.41 11.73
N THR A 73 11.24 6.64 11.31
CA THR A 73 10.41 7.37 10.34
C THR A 73 10.30 6.61 9.00
N ASP A 74 11.39 6.01 8.53
CA ASP A 74 11.37 5.22 7.29
C ASP A 74 10.51 3.95 7.42
N GLU A 75 10.59 3.25 8.55
CA GLU A 75 9.73 2.09 8.85
C GLU A 75 8.25 2.49 8.92
N LEU A 76 7.91 3.59 9.59
CA LEU A 76 6.54 4.10 9.62
C LEU A 76 6.02 4.42 8.20
N ARG A 77 6.86 5.01 7.34
CA ARG A 77 6.49 5.28 5.94
C ARG A 77 6.29 3.99 5.14
N LYS A 78 7.07 2.93 5.39
CA LYS A 78 6.86 1.61 4.77
C LYS A 78 5.52 1.02 5.19
N LEU A 79 5.21 1.07 6.49
CA LEU A 79 3.92 0.59 7.01
C LEU A 79 2.74 1.34 6.39
N MET A 80 2.84 2.67 6.25
CA MET A 80 1.81 3.47 5.58
C MET A 80 1.61 3.05 4.12
N ARG A 81 2.69 2.89 3.35
CA ARG A 81 2.60 2.44 1.94
C ARG A 81 2.00 1.03 1.84
N ASN A 82 2.37 0.13 2.73
CA ASN A 82 1.81 -1.22 2.74
C ASN A 82 0.30 -1.17 3.08
N LYS A 83 -0.10 -0.31 4.01
CA LYS A 83 -1.51 -0.08 4.35
C LYS A 83 -2.30 0.52 3.18
N GLU A 84 -1.72 1.45 2.43
CA GLU A 84 -2.34 2.00 1.21
C GLU A 84 -2.54 0.95 0.11
N HIS A 85 -1.64 -0.04 0.04
CA HIS A 85 -1.74 -1.14 -0.94
C HIS A 85 -2.62 -2.31 -0.48
N SER A 86 -2.86 -2.46 0.82
CA SER A 86 -3.84 -3.41 1.33
C SER A 86 -5.24 -2.81 1.19
N VAL A 87 -6.09 -3.41 0.38
CA VAL A 87 -7.53 -3.15 0.42
C VAL A 87 -8.00 -3.55 1.82
N ASP A 88 -8.60 -2.62 2.55
CA ASP A 88 -9.15 -2.93 3.87
C ASP A 88 -10.20 -4.03 3.70
N PHE A 89 -10.24 -5.02 4.58
CA PHE A 89 -11.18 -6.14 4.42
C PHE A 89 -12.63 -5.65 4.41
N ASP A 90 -12.90 -4.55 5.12
CA ASP A 90 -14.16 -3.84 5.13
C ASP A 90 -14.50 -3.21 3.76
N ASP A 91 -13.52 -2.65 3.03
CA ASP A 91 -13.75 -2.11 1.68
C ASP A 91 -14.15 -3.22 0.69
N ALA A 92 -13.59 -4.42 0.85
CA ALA A 92 -13.97 -5.57 0.02
C ALA A 92 -15.37 -6.10 0.36
N MET A 93 -15.77 -6.04 1.64
CA MET A 93 -17.10 -6.46 2.09
C MET A 93 -18.19 -5.44 1.69
N GLU A 94 -17.89 -4.14 1.72
CA GLU A 94 -18.81 -3.07 1.26
C GLU A 94 -19.11 -3.16 -0.25
N VAL A 95 -18.17 -3.67 -1.06
CA VAL A 95 -18.40 -3.96 -2.48
C VAL A 95 -19.34 -5.14 -2.69
N ALA A 96 -19.28 -6.15 -1.81
CA ALA A 96 -20.16 -7.32 -1.89
C ALA A 96 -21.61 -6.99 -1.48
N GLU A 97 -21.80 -6.07 -0.54
CA GLU A 97 -23.13 -5.64 -0.08
C GLU A 97 -23.86 -4.70 -1.07
N LYS A 98 -23.14 -4.07 -2.01
CA LYS A 98 -23.69 -3.18 -3.05
C LYS A 98 -24.14 -3.87 -4.34
N VAL A 99 -24.21 -5.21 -4.38
CA VAL A 99 -24.82 -5.91 -5.52
C VAL A 99 -26.34 -5.79 -5.38
N SER A 100 -26.91 -4.72 -5.93
CA SER A 100 -28.36 -4.62 -6.12
C SER A 100 -28.80 -5.73 -7.07
N TRP A 101 -29.60 -6.68 -6.58
CA TRP A 101 -30.18 -7.75 -7.40
C TRP A 101 -30.98 -7.20 -8.58
N ASP A 102 -31.61 -6.02 -8.41
CA ASP A 102 -32.33 -5.32 -9.48
C ASP A 102 -31.39 -4.90 -10.63
N ASN A 103 -30.15 -4.49 -10.31
CA ASN A 103 -29.15 -4.17 -11.32
C ASN A 103 -28.71 -5.41 -12.09
N LEU A 104 -28.68 -6.58 -11.44
CA LEU A 104 -28.25 -7.84 -12.06
C LEU A 104 -29.30 -8.35 -13.05
N VAL A 105 -30.58 -8.34 -12.66
CA VAL A 105 -31.72 -8.70 -13.53
C VAL A 105 -31.79 -7.77 -14.74
N TRP A 106 -31.62 -6.47 -14.51
CA TRP A 106 -31.63 -5.50 -15.62
C TRP A 106 -30.47 -5.72 -16.59
N LEU A 107 -29.27 -6.02 -16.07
CA LEU A 107 -28.09 -6.26 -16.89
C LEU A 107 -28.27 -7.49 -17.80
N GLU A 108 -28.97 -8.53 -17.33
CA GLU A 108 -29.35 -9.68 -18.14
C GLU A 108 -30.23 -9.27 -19.33
N PHE A 109 -31.29 -8.49 -19.10
CA PHE A 109 -32.15 -7.95 -20.16
C PHE A 109 -31.42 -7.03 -21.15
N GLU A 110 -30.43 -6.27 -20.69
CA GLU A 110 -29.68 -5.39 -21.55
C GLU A 110 -28.68 -6.16 -22.42
N VAL A 111 -28.05 -7.21 -21.86
CA VAL A 111 -27.13 -8.09 -22.60
C VAL A 111 -27.84 -8.79 -23.76
N GLU A 112 -29.11 -9.16 -23.61
CA GLU A 112 -29.91 -9.73 -24.70
C GLU A 112 -30.08 -8.77 -25.89
N LYS A 113 -30.13 -7.47 -25.62
CA LYS A 113 -30.28 -6.42 -26.65
C LYS A 113 -28.95 -6.01 -27.29
N MET A 114 -27.82 -6.48 -26.75
CA MET A 114 -26.51 -6.15 -27.28
C MET A 114 -26.24 -6.86 -28.61
N THR A 115 -25.60 -6.15 -29.53
CA THR A 115 -25.05 -6.78 -30.74
C THR A 115 -23.87 -7.70 -30.38
N GLU A 116 -23.51 -8.63 -31.25
CA GLU A 116 -22.37 -9.54 -31.00
C GLU A 116 -21.06 -8.80 -30.73
N LEU A 117 -20.81 -7.67 -31.41
CA LEU A 117 -19.64 -6.82 -31.12
C LEU A 117 -19.73 -6.13 -29.75
N GLU A 118 -20.93 -5.73 -29.32
CA GLU A 118 -21.16 -5.17 -27.99
C GLU A 118 -20.99 -6.24 -26.90
N LYS A 119 -21.49 -7.46 -27.11
CA LYS A 119 -21.28 -8.60 -26.20
C LYS A 119 -19.81 -8.95 -26.06
N THR A 120 -19.06 -8.99 -27.17
CA THR A 120 -17.61 -9.22 -27.13
C THR A 120 -16.91 -8.11 -26.36
N ILE A 121 -17.26 -6.84 -26.56
CA ILE A 121 -16.70 -5.75 -25.73
C ILE A 121 -17.10 -5.91 -24.25
N PHE A 122 -18.34 -6.31 -23.97
CA PHE A 122 -18.84 -6.45 -22.62
C PHE A 122 -18.16 -7.60 -21.86
N PHE A 123 -18.24 -8.82 -22.38
CA PHE A 123 -17.69 -10.01 -21.73
C PHE A 123 -16.17 -10.09 -21.81
N GLU A 124 -15.57 -9.86 -22.97
CA GLU A 124 -14.12 -10.09 -23.15
C GLU A 124 -13.28 -8.90 -22.66
N HIS A 125 -13.72 -7.66 -22.92
CA HIS A 125 -12.95 -6.46 -22.56
C HIS A 125 -13.31 -5.91 -21.19
N LEU A 126 -14.61 -5.72 -20.86
CA LEU A 126 -15.00 -5.10 -19.58
C LEU A 126 -14.91 -6.10 -18.42
N ILE A 127 -15.41 -7.33 -18.61
CA ILE A 127 -15.38 -8.36 -17.56
C ILE A 127 -14.05 -9.15 -17.62
N GLY A 128 -13.69 -9.69 -18.78
CA GLY A 128 -12.52 -10.54 -18.99
C GLY A 128 -11.17 -9.80 -19.07
N ARG A 129 -11.18 -8.46 -18.97
CA ARG A 129 -9.99 -7.58 -18.98
C ARG A 129 -9.06 -7.74 -20.20
N ARG A 130 -9.52 -8.31 -21.31
CA ARG A 130 -8.72 -8.40 -22.55
C ARG A 130 -8.56 -7.02 -23.18
N THR A 131 -7.49 -6.80 -23.94
CA THR A 131 -7.23 -5.47 -24.53
C THR A 131 -8.09 -5.21 -25.75
N ILE A 132 -8.54 -3.96 -25.95
CA ILE A 132 -9.29 -3.56 -27.17
C ILE A 132 -8.47 -3.82 -28.44
N THR A 133 -7.15 -3.73 -28.34
CA THR A 133 -6.22 -4.02 -29.44
C THR A 133 -6.25 -5.49 -29.85
N ALA A 134 -6.33 -6.43 -28.90
CA ALA A 134 -6.47 -7.86 -29.20
C ALA A 134 -7.84 -8.19 -29.81
N LEU A 135 -8.91 -7.55 -29.32
CA LEU A 135 -10.25 -7.75 -29.89
C LEU A 135 -10.39 -7.13 -31.28
N ALA A 136 -9.71 -6.03 -31.56
CA ALA A 136 -9.69 -5.40 -32.89
C ALA A 136 -9.11 -6.34 -33.95
N THR A 137 -8.04 -7.05 -33.61
CA THR A 137 -7.41 -8.03 -34.50
C THR A 137 -8.27 -9.26 -34.71
N GLU A 138 -8.93 -9.76 -33.66
CA GLU A 138 -9.78 -10.97 -33.74
C GLU A 138 -11.11 -10.70 -34.47
N CYS A 139 -11.73 -9.56 -34.24
CA CYS A 139 -13.00 -9.20 -34.88
C CYS A 139 -12.83 -8.63 -36.29
N SER A 140 -11.59 -8.44 -36.78
CA SER A 140 -11.30 -7.75 -38.06
C SER A 140 -11.91 -6.34 -38.15
N VAL A 141 -11.91 -5.60 -37.04
CA VAL A 141 -12.52 -4.28 -36.92
C VAL A 141 -11.50 -3.26 -36.45
N THR A 142 -11.51 -2.05 -37.01
CA THR A 142 -10.63 -0.97 -36.59
C THR A 142 -10.83 -0.63 -35.11
N ARG A 143 -9.73 -0.50 -34.36
CA ARG A 143 -9.72 -0.09 -32.94
C ARG A 143 -10.61 1.12 -32.64
N LYS A 144 -10.63 2.11 -33.55
CA LYS A 144 -11.47 3.32 -33.43
C LYS A 144 -12.96 2.99 -33.40
N HIS A 145 -13.41 2.03 -34.20
CA HIS A 145 -14.80 1.60 -34.25
C HIS A 145 -15.20 0.89 -32.94
N LEU A 146 -14.38 -0.04 -32.45
CA LEU A 146 -14.60 -0.70 -31.15
C LEU A 146 -14.64 0.29 -29.98
N GLN A 147 -13.77 1.31 -29.97
CA GLN A 147 -13.82 2.37 -28.95
C GLN A 147 -15.09 3.22 -29.03
N THR A 148 -15.62 3.46 -30.22
CA THR A 148 -16.90 4.17 -30.39
C THR A 148 -18.06 3.32 -29.89
N ILE A 149 -18.09 2.03 -30.21
CA ILE A 149 -19.10 1.09 -29.68
C ILE A 149 -19.00 1.02 -28.15
N LYS A 150 -17.80 0.83 -27.59
CA LYS A 150 -17.57 0.83 -26.14
C LYS A 150 -18.14 2.09 -25.47
N ARG A 151 -17.88 3.28 -26.02
CA ARG A 151 -18.40 4.54 -25.48
C ARG A 151 -19.93 4.60 -25.49
N LYS A 152 -20.57 4.16 -26.59
CA LYS A 152 -22.03 4.08 -26.69
C LYS A 152 -22.61 3.09 -25.68
N LEU A 153 -22.01 1.90 -25.59
CA LEU A 153 -22.40 0.85 -24.65
C LEU A 153 -22.32 1.34 -23.19
N LEU A 154 -21.19 1.93 -22.78
CA LEU A 154 -21.03 2.47 -21.43
C LEU A 154 -22.02 3.60 -21.13
N THR A 155 -22.34 4.44 -22.11
CA THR A 155 -23.35 5.50 -21.94
C THR A 155 -24.75 4.92 -21.77
N ARG A 156 -25.06 3.83 -22.49
CA ARG A 156 -26.35 3.12 -22.38
C ARG A 156 -26.50 2.43 -21.02
N LEU A 157 -25.47 1.69 -20.60
CA LEU A 157 -25.38 1.04 -19.29
C LEU A 157 -25.48 2.05 -18.14
N ALA A 158 -24.76 3.18 -18.22
CA ALA A 158 -24.79 4.22 -17.18
C ALA A 158 -26.14 4.95 -17.06
N ARG A 159 -26.91 5.04 -18.15
CA ARG A 159 -28.27 5.64 -18.11
C ARG A 159 -29.29 4.73 -17.45
N ALA A 160 -29.06 3.44 -17.49
CA ALA A 160 -30.05 2.46 -17.10
C ALA A 160 -29.79 1.83 -15.73
N MET A 161 -28.59 2.03 -15.16
CA MET A 161 -28.27 1.77 -13.75
C MET A 161 -28.53 2.99 -12.83
N LYS A 162 -29.27 4.00 -13.32
CA LYS A 162 -29.75 5.15 -12.53
C LYS A 162 -31.22 4.96 -12.20
#